data_AF-A0A7X8Q0X6-F1
#
_entry.id   AF-A0A7X8Q0X6-F1
#
_cell.length_a   1.000
_cell.length_b   1.000
_cell.length_c   1.000
_cell.angle_alpha   90.00
_cell.angle_beta   90.00
_cell.angle_gamma   90.00
#
_symmetry.space_group_name_H-M   'P 1'
#
loop_
_entity.id
_entity.type
_entity.pdbx_description
1 polymer ?
#
loop_
_entity_poly.entity_id
_entity_poly.type
_entity_poly.pdbx_seq_one_letter_code
_entity_poly.pdbx_strand_id
1 'polypeptide(L)'
;MIKDSEKLNILVSKYDSLIKKEPKNPKAYYCLGRVKMNLAKYKEAQEDFEKAISIDPNYTLAKVGLIVANVFRRRFVQAVNLYTQYRMDISLKSVFIKKVIRGVSEFYYYGGYFNQKSREISNPLFYRLTIQPLLSKYIEDPGNIVLILILSMYYMGKNEKSLDIMKILKICVYLDSVDDNMRWALLKAIADCGEKLYLDLDIASKFKSIPEPDCTDEYVKTIFGAVVLGRNKYTVKNIYNSMNKSGKKMSLNMMWKYVDWSWNVELYDLSVYECCRVLIMSGWADILVLEMMDKLIKHGIITATDEELKILKLYGYCT
;
A
#
# COMPACT_ATOMS: atom_id res chain seq x y z
N MET A 1 -2.33 4.82 -8.48
CA MET A 1 -1.84 5.01 -9.87
C MET A 1 -2.08 6.46 -10.29
N ILE A 2 -1.09 7.12 -10.89
CA ILE A 2 -1.21 8.51 -11.38
C ILE A 2 -2.07 8.47 -12.65
N LYS A 3 -3.17 9.23 -12.67
CA LYS A 3 -4.23 9.24 -13.70
C LYS A 3 -3.87 10.01 -14.97
N ASP A 4 -2.63 10.47 -15.14
CA ASP A 4 -2.23 11.24 -16.32
C ASP A 4 -1.45 10.36 -17.29
N SER A 5 -2.17 9.66 -18.17
CA SER A 5 -1.60 8.90 -19.29
C SER A 5 -0.67 9.77 -20.15
N GLU A 6 -1.00 11.05 -20.28
CA GLU A 6 -0.18 12.05 -20.98
C GLU A 6 1.20 12.26 -20.33
N LYS A 7 1.24 12.44 -18.99
CA LYS A 7 2.52 12.56 -18.25
C LYS A 7 3.37 11.29 -18.38
N LEU A 8 2.73 10.11 -18.37
CA LEU A 8 3.44 8.85 -18.57
C LEU A 8 4.00 8.73 -19.99
N ASN A 9 3.26 9.14 -21.02
CA ASN A 9 3.76 9.14 -22.39
C ASN A 9 4.93 10.11 -22.59
N ILE A 10 4.91 11.29 -21.96
CA ILE A 10 6.04 12.23 -21.96
C ILE A 10 7.28 11.57 -21.31
N LEU A 11 7.10 10.83 -20.22
CA LEU A 11 8.20 10.10 -19.58
C LEU A 11 8.78 8.99 -20.47
N VAL A 12 7.94 8.28 -21.24
CA VAL A 12 8.41 7.31 -22.24
C VAL A 12 9.34 7.99 -23.24
N SER A 13 8.89 9.07 -23.89
CA SER A 13 9.70 9.81 -24.87
C SER A 13 11.01 10.34 -24.27
N LYS A 14 10.97 10.80 -23.01
CA LYS A 14 12.16 11.25 -22.29
C LYS A 14 13.18 10.12 -22.11
N TYR A 15 12.75 8.95 -21.64
CA TYR A 15 13.65 7.81 -21.44
C TYR A 15 14.13 7.21 -22.75
N ASP A 16 13.31 7.19 -23.80
CA ASP A 16 13.74 6.77 -25.14
C ASP A 16 14.85 7.69 -25.67
N SER A 17 14.71 9.01 -25.48
CA SER A 17 15.77 9.97 -25.85
C SER A 17 17.06 9.76 -25.03
N LEU A 18 16.94 9.41 -23.75
CA LEU A 18 18.09 9.12 -22.88
C LEU A 18 18.79 7.84 -23.31
N ILE A 19 18.04 6.79 -23.66
CA ILE A 19 18.60 5.52 -24.16
C ILE A 19 19.33 5.72 -25.49
N LYS A 20 18.83 6.60 -26.37
CA LYS A 20 19.55 6.95 -27.62
C LYS A 20 20.89 7.63 -27.34
N LYS A 21 20.99 8.46 -26.30
CA LYS A 21 22.23 9.14 -25.90
C LYS A 21 23.17 8.22 -25.11
N GLU A 22 22.61 7.40 -24.23
CA GLU A 22 23.32 6.53 -23.30
C GLU A 22 22.81 5.07 -23.40
N PRO A 23 23.13 4.35 -24.48
CA PRO A 23 22.56 3.02 -24.75
C PRO A 23 23.01 1.94 -23.76
N LYS A 24 24.05 2.21 -22.95
CA LYS A 24 24.58 1.33 -21.90
C LYS A 24 24.18 1.77 -20.49
N ASN A 25 23.13 2.58 -20.34
CA ASN A 25 22.64 3.00 -19.02
C ASN A 25 21.52 2.07 -18.51
N PRO A 26 21.80 1.11 -17.59
CA PRO A 26 20.80 0.15 -17.12
C PRO A 26 19.64 0.83 -16.36
N LYS A 27 19.91 1.95 -15.69
CA LYS A 27 18.90 2.73 -14.96
C LYS A 27 17.89 3.35 -15.90
N ALA A 28 18.29 3.76 -17.11
CA ALA A 28 17.38 4.31 -18.11
C ALA A 28 16.36 3.27 -18.56
N TYR A 29 16.81 2.05 -18.92
CA TYR A 29 15.94 0.94 -19.29
C TYR A 29 15.01 0.52 -18.15
N TYR A 30 15.50 0.41 -16.91
CA TYR A 30 14.63 0.12 -15.77
C TYR A 30 13.57 1.20 -15.53
N CYS A 31 13.94 2.48 -15.65
CA CYS A 31 12.96 3.55 -15.52
C CYS A 31 11.90 3.48 -16.62
N LEU A 32 12.30 3.20 -17.86
CA LEU A 32 11.39 3.00 -18.98
C LEU A 32 10.46 1.81 -18.73
N GLY A 33 11.00 0.67 -18.30
CA GLY A 33 10.22 -0.52 -17.95
C GLY A 33 9.18 -0.22 -16.86
N ARG A 34 9.52 0.57 -15.83
CA ARG A 34 8.56 1.02 -14.81
C ARG A 34 7.46 1.91 -15.36
N VAL A 35 7.78 2.84 -16.26
CA VAL A 35 6.76 3.69 -16.90
C VAL A 35 5.83 2.82 -17.74
N LYS A 36 6.37 1.84 -18.48
CA LYS A 36 5.59 0.88 -19.26
C LYS A 36 4.73 -0.04 -18.40
N MET A 37 5.19 -0.46 -17.21
CA MET A 37 4.35 -1.16 -16.22
C MET A 37 3.11 -0.32 -15.84
N ASN A 38 3.28 0.98 -15.60
CA ASN A 38 2.17 1.88 -15.27
C ASN A 38 1.20 2.09 -16.45
N LEU A 39 1.71 2.00 -17.67
CA LEU A 39 0.91 2.01 -18.91
C LEU A 39 0.30 0.65 -19.27
N ALA A 40 0.43 -0.36 -18.39
CA ALA A 40 0.01 -1.75 -18.62
C ALA A 40 0.68 -2.45 -19.82
N LYS A 41 1.79 -1.91 -20.32
CA LYS A 41 2.62 -2.48 -21.40
C LYS A 41 3.60 -3.50 -20.85
N TYR A 42 3.10 -4.56 -20.24
CA TYR A 42 3.91 -5.50 -19.44
C TYR A 42 4.95 -6.28 -20.24
N LYS A 43 4.65 -6.61 -21.51
CA LYS A 43 5.61 -7.31 -22.38
C LYS A 43 6.83 -6.43 -22.68
N GLU A 44 6.59 -5.20 -23.12
CA GLU A 44 7.66 -4.24 -23.39
C GLU A 44 8.43 -3.88 -22.11
N ALA A 45 7.73 -3.76 -20.97
CA ALA A 45 8.40 -3.53 -19.69
C ALA A 45 9.36 -4.65 -19.31
N GLN A 46 8.96 -5.91 -19.54
CA GLN A 46 9.84 -7.05 -19.34
C GLN A 46 11.09 -6.98 -20.22
N GLU A 47 10.95 -6.66 -21.51
CA GLU A 47 12.08 -6.54 -22.43
C GLU A 47 13.06 -5.44 -21.97
N ASP A 48 12.55 -4.33 -21.44
CA ASP A 48 13.40 -3.26 -20.91
C ASP A 48 14.10 -3.66 -19.59
N PHE A 49 13.44 -4.43 -18.71
CA PHE A 49 14.10 -4.97 -17.52
C PHE A 49 15.18 -5.99 -17.87
N GLU A 50 14.93 -6.86 -18.85
CA GLU A 50 15.92 -7.81 -19.36
C GLU A 50 17.14 -7.09 -19.95
N LYS A 51 16.93 -6.02 -20.74
CA LYS A 51 18.02 -5.17 -21.24
C LYS A 51 18.82 -4.54 -20.10
N ALA A 52 18.14 -4.00 -19.07
CA ALA A 52 18.83 -3.44 -17.91
C ALA A 52 19.72 -4.48 -17.20
N ILE A 53 19.23 -5.71 -17.04
CA ILE A 53 19.98 -6.84 -16.44
C ILE A 53 21.14 -7.28 -17.35
N SER A 54 20.96 -7.27 -18.68
CA SER A 54 22.05 -7.62 -19.61
C SER A 54 23.19 -6.60 -19.62
N ILE A 55 22.88 -5.32 -19.35
CA ILE A 55 23.87 -4.25 -19.28
C ILE A 55 24.59 -4.28 -17.92
N ASP A 56 23.83 -4.45 -16.83
CA ASP A 56 24.36 -4.61 -15.49
C ASP A 56 23.68 -5.80 -14.78
N PRO A 57 24.35 -6.97 -14.75
CA PRO A 57 23.83 -8.16 -14.08
C PRO A 57 23.60 -7.97 -12.58
N ASN A 58 24.20 -6.97 -11.94
CA ASN A 58 24.01 -6.68 -10.51
C ASN A 58 22.84 -5.72 -10.24
N TYR A 59 22.14 -5.29 -11.30
CA TYR A 59 21.06 -4.32 -11.18
C TYR A 59 19.76 -4.93 -10.61
N THR A 60 19.77 -5.11 -9.29
CA THR A 60 18.73 -5.83 -8.54
C THR A 60 17.34 -5.22 -8.70
N LEU A 61 17.24 -3.89 -8.89
CA LEU A 61 15.97 -3.23 -9.15
C LEU A 61 15.30 -3.72 -10.45
N ALA A 62 16.08 -3.98 -11.50
CA ALA A 62 15.54 -4.56 -12.73
C ALA A 62 15.13 -6.03 -12.55
N LYS A 63 15.87 -6.82 -11.75
CA LYS A 63 15.47 -8.19 -11.37
C LYS A 63 14.11 -8.20 -10.67
N VAL A 64 13.92 -7.30 -9.71
CA VAL A 64 12.62 -7.09 -9.04
C VAL A 64 11.54 -6.66 -10.03
N GLY A 65 11.84 -5.70 -10.92
CA GLY A 65 10.93 -5.25 -11.96
C GLY A 65 10.50 -6.39 -12.90
N LEU A 66 11.43 -7.26 -13.28
CA LEU A 66 11.20 -8.41 -14.15
C LEU A 66 10.28 -9.46 -13.50
N ILE A 67 10.47 -9.76 -12.21
CA ILE A 67 9.59 -10.67 -11.46
C ILE A 67 8.16 -10.11 -11.45
N VAL A 68 8.01 -8.83 -11.09
CA VAL A 68 6.70 -8.17 -11.04
C VAL A 68 6.07 -8.14 -12.43
N ALA A 69 6.81 -7.79 -13.48
CA ALA A 69 6.31 -7.81 -14.85
C ALA A 69 5.77 -9.20 -15.25
N ASN A 70 6.47 -10.29 -14.88
CA ASN A 70 6.00 -11.64 -15.17
C ASN A 70 4.70 -11.99 -14.41
N VAL A 71 4.51 -11.50 -13.18
CA VAL A 71 3.23 -11.63 -12.45
C VAL A 71 2.10 -10.91 -13.19
N PHE A 72 2.31 -9.65 -13.61
CA PHE A 72 1.31 -8.89 -14.37
C PHE A 72 1.04 -9.48 -15.76
N ARG A 73 2.01 -10.17 -16.36
CA ARG A 73 1.83 -10.99 -17.57
C ARG A 73 1.17 -12.34 -17.30
N ARG A 74 0.79 -12.65 -16.06
CA ARG A 74 0.18 -13.91 -15.61
C ARG A 74 1.08 -15.14 -15.81
N ARG A 75 2.40 -14.92 -15.89
CA ARG A 75 3.41 -15.97 -16.00
C ARG A 75 3.93 -16.34 -14.61
N PHE A 76 3.03 -16.82 -13.76
CA PHE A 76 3.29 -17.05 -12.34
C PHE A 76 4.45 -18.04 -12.08
N VAL A 77 4.49 -19.16 -12.80
CA VAL A 77 5.57 -20.15 -12.68
C VAL A 77 6.93 -19.55 -13.02
N GLN A 78 7.00 -18.69 -14.04
CA GLN A 78 8.23 -17.99 -14.41
C GLN A 78 8.62 -16.95 -13.35
N ALA A 79 7.66 -16.19 -12.81
CA ALA A 79 7.93 -15.22 -11.75
C ALA A 79 8.52 -15.88 -10.49
N VAL A 80 7.99 -17.04 -10.08
CA VAL A 80 8.51 -17.82 -8.94
C VAL A 80 9.93 -18.35 -9.21
N ASN A 81 10.20 -18.83 -10.43
CA ASN A 81 11.54 -19.25 -10.84
C ASN A 81 12.54 -18.09 -10.81
N LEU A 82 12.17 -16.94 -11.36
CA LEU A 82 13.02 -15.75 -11.38
C LEU A 82 13.32 -15.25 -9.96
N TYR A 83 12.33 -15.28 -9.06
CA TYR A 83 12.57 -14.95 -7.65
C TYR A 83 13.53 -15.94 -7.00
N THR A 84 13.39 -17.24 -7.26
CA THR A 84 14.29 -18.27 -6.75
C THR A 84 15.72 -18.05 -7.25
N GLN A 85 15.88 -17.76 -8.55
CA GLN A 85 17.16 -17.49 -9.18
C GLN A 85 17.84 -16.24 -8.61
N TYR A 86 17.10 -15.15 -8.39
CA TYR A 86 17.63 -13.87 -7.92
C TYR A 86 17.50 -13.65 -6.41
N ARG A 87 17.16 -14.71 -5.65
CA ARG A 87 16.85 -14.61 -4.22
C ARG A 87 18.00 -14.02 -3.41
N MET A 88 19.23 -14.42 -3.71
CA MET A 88 20.42 -13.94 -3.02
C MET A 88 20.58 -12.42 -3.20
N ASP A 89 20.50 -11.92 -4.42
CA ASP A 89 20.61 -10.49 -4.73
C ASP A 89 19.52 -9.65 -4.06
N ILE A 90 18.28 -10.16 -4.09
CA ILE A 90 17.13 -9.50 -3.48
C ILE A 90 17.27 -9.47 -1.96
N SER A 91 17.83 -10.53 -1.36
CA SER A 91 17.98 -10.65 0.09
C SER A 91 19.08 -9.76 0.66
N LEU A 92 19.98 -9.23 -0.18
CA LEU A 92 21.04 -8.30 0.26
C LEU A 92 20.50 -7.03 0.94
N LYS A 93 19.32 -6.54 0.51
CA LYS A 93 18.70 -5.34 1.11
C LYS A 93 17.21 -5.56 1.30
N SER A 94 16.73 -5.31 2.53
CA SER A 94 15.30 -5.39 2.88
C SER A 94 14.41 -4.53 1.98
N VAL A 95 14.93 -3.43 1.44
CA VAL A 95 14.22 -2.57 0.47
C VAL A 95 13.81 -3.32 -0.79
N PHE A 96 14.62 -4.26 -1.28
CA PHE A 96 14.29 -5.05 -2.48
C PHE A 96 13.18 -6.07 -2.17
N ILE A 97 13.27 -6.77 -1.04
CA ILE A 97 12.20 -7.67 -0.57
C ILE A 97 10.88 -6.90 -0.45
N LYS A 98 10.89 -5.72 0.20
CA LYS A 98 9.70 -4.87 0.33
C LYS A 98 9.13 -4.43 -1.02
N LYS A 99 9.98 -4.16 -2.02
CA LYS A 99 9.56 -3.84 -3.39
C LYS A 99 8.94 -5.03 -4.12
N VAL A 100 9.48 -6.24 -3.95
CA VAL A 100 8.90 -7.47 -4.51
C VAL A 100 7.53 -7.71 -3.91
N ILE A 101 7.41 -7.71 -2.57
CA ILE A 101 6.15 -7.94 -1.87
C ILE A 101 5.10 -6.95 -2.36
N ARG A 102 5.42 -5.65 -2.31
CA ARG A 102 4.52 -4.60 -2.78
C ARG A 102 4.10 -4.82 -4.23
N GLY A 103 5.06 -4.95 -5.15
CA GLY A 103 4.77 -5.07 -6.58
C GLY A 103 3.96 -6.32 -6.94
N VAL A 104 4.20 -7.46 -6.27
CA VAL A 104 3.41 -8.68 -6.49
C VAL A 104 2.02 -8.55 -5.86
N SER A 105 1.91 -7.99 -4.65
CA SER A 105 0.62 -7.81 -3.97
C SER A 105 -0.30 -6.80 -4.67
N GLU A 106 0.26 -5.77 -5.34
CA GLU A 106 -0.51 -4.82 -6.15
C GLU A 106 -1.27 -5.52 -7.30
N PHE A 107 -0.83 -6.70 -7.75
CA PHE A 107 -1.54 -7.49 -8.76
C PHE A 107 -2.94 -7.93 -8.30
N TYR A 108 -3.15 -8.13 -6.99
CA TYR A 108 -4.42 -8.64 -6.45
C TYR A 108 -5.63 -7.83 -6.92
N TYR A 109 -5.51 -6.51 -6.92
CA TYR A 109 -6.59 -5.61 -7.32
C TYR A 109 -6.63 -5.37 -8.85
N TYR A 110 -5.58 -5.77 -9.58
CA TYR A 110 -5.47 -5.49 -11.00
C TYR A 110 -6.35 -6.44 -11.83
N GLY A 111 -7.44 -5.90 -12.39
CA GLY A 111 -8.30 -6.61 -13.33
C GLY A 111 -9.17 -7.72 -12.72
N GLY A 112 -9.28 -7.79 -11.40
CA GLY A 112 -10.13 -8.78 -10.70
C GLY A 112 -9.76 -10.24 -11.01
N TYR A 113 -8.50 -10.50 -11.38
CA TYR A 113 -8.07 -11.80 -11.90
C TYR A 113 -8.31 -12.95 -10.92
N PHE A 114 -8.11 -12.70 -9.62
CA PHE A 114 -8.39 -13.67 -8.55
C PHE A 114 -9.72 -13.40 -7.82
N ASN A 115 -10.68 -12.74 -8.47
CA ASN A 115 -12.03 -12.62 -7.94
C ASN A 115 -12.77 -13.96 -8.05
N GLN A 116 -13.63 -14.32 -7.08
CA GLN A 116 -14.48 -15.53 -7.12
C GLN A 116 -15.23 -15.71 -8.45
N LYS A 117 -15.59 -14.60 -9.10
CA LYS A 117 -16.31 -14.60 -10.38
C LYS A 117 -15.40 -14.75 -11.61
N SER A 118 -14.07 -14.82 -11.45
CA SER A 118 -13.14 -14.94 -12.56
C SER A 118 -13.20 -16.34 -13.18
N ARG A 119 -13.09 -16.40 -14.51
CA ARG A 119 -13.12 -17.66 -15.25
C ARG A 119 -11.90 -18.51 -14.92
N GLU A 120 -10.80 -17.87 -14.55
CA GLU A 120 -9.52 -18.51 -14.29
C GLU A 120 -9.51 -19.30 -12.98
N ILE A 121 -10.18 -18.79 -11.94
CA ILE A 121 -10.33 -19.52 -10.69
C ILE A 121 -11.13 -20.80 -10.91
N SER A 122 -12.25 -20.74 -11.63
CA SER A 122 -13.07 -21.91 -11.93
C SER A 122 -12.48 -22.85 -12.98
N ASN A 123 -11.41 -22.46 -13.69
CA ASN A 123 -10.83 -23.25 -14.78
C ASN A 123 -9.91 -24.39 -14.29
N PRO A 124 -10.25 -25.67 -14.53
CA PRO A 124 -9.43 -26.81 -14.12
C PRO A 124 -8.06 -26.86 -14.81
N LEU A 125 -7.95 -26.39 -16.06
CA LEU A 125 -6.68 -26.33 -16.79
C LEU A 125 -5.72 -25.34 -16.15
N PHE A 126 -6.23 -24.19 -15.68
CA PHE A 126 -5.42 -23.22 -14.96
C PHE A 126 -4.84 -23.82 -13.67
N TYR A 127 -5.67 -24.54 -12.91
CA TYR A 127 -5.21 -25.25 -11.73
C TYR A 127 -4.10 -26.26 -12.08
N ARG A 128 -4.33 -27.13 -13.06
CA ARG A 128 -3.37 -28.17 -13.45
C ARG A 128 -2.05 -27.62 -14.01
N LEU A 129 -2.11 -26.57 -14.83
CA LEU A 129 -0.93 -26.03 -15.53
C LEU A 129 -0.17 -24.98 -14.72
N THR A 130 -0.83 -24.33 -13.76
CA THR A 130 -0.23 -23.22 -12.99
C THR A 130 -0.19 -23.51 -11.50
N ILE A 131 -1.33 -23.77 -10.87
CA ILE A 131 -1.39 -23.91 -9.41
C ILE A 131 -0.73 -25.19 -8.91
N GLN A 132 -0.96 -26.32 -9.57
CA GLN A 132 -0.36 -27.60 -9.18
C GLN A 132 1.19 -27.57 -9.23
N PRO A 133 1.84 -27.03 -10.28
CA PRO A 133 3.29 -26.80 -10.27
C PRO A 133 3.78 -25.79 -9.21
N LEU A 134 2.94 -24.83 -8.82
CA LEU A 134 3.27 -23.90 -7.74
C LEU A 134 3.19 -24.59 -6.38
N LEU A 135 2.22 -25.49 -6.17
CA LEU A 135 2.11 -26.28 -4.95
C LEU A 135 3.28 -27.27 -4.81
N SER A 136 3.72 -27.92 -5.88
CA SER A 136 4.92 -28.78 -5.81
C SER A 136 6.15 -27.98 -5.37
N LYS A 137 6.33 -26.78 -5.91
CA LYS A 137 7.41 -25.86 -5.48
C LYS A 137 7.24 -25.34 -4.06
N TYR A 138 6.02 -25.25 -3.56
CA TYR A 138 5.79 -24.81 -2.18
C TYR A 138 6.30 -25.86 -1.18
N ILE A 139 6.18 -27.14 -1.54
CA ILE A 139 6.74 -28.24 -0.74
C ILE A 139 8.28 -28.16 -0.74
N GLU A 140 8.89 -27.79 -1.87
CA GLU A 140 10.35 -27.68 -2.01
C GLU A 140 10.92 -26.40 -1.33
N ASP A 141 10.29 -25.25 -1.52
CA ASP A 141 10.71 -23.94 -1.00
C ASP A 141 9.52 -23.17 -0.42
N PRO A 142 9.08 -23.50 0.81
CA PRO A 142 7.95 -22.84 1.45
C PRO A 142 8.23 -21.37 1.78
N GLY A 143 9.51 -20.94 1.78
CA GLY A 143 9.92 -19.57 2.05
C GLY A 143 9.88 -18.64 0.83
N ASN A 144 9.44 -19.13 -0.33
CA ASN A 144 9.36 -18.31 -1.54
C ASN A 144 8.23 -17.29 -1.45
N ILE A 145 8.59 -16.02 -1.21
CA ILE A 145 7.62 -14.94 -0.94
C ILE A 145 6.66 -14.73 -2.12
N VAL A 146 7.15 -14.80 -3.36
CA VAL A 146 6.32 -14.61 -4.56
C VAL A 146 5.31 -15.73 -4.70
N LEU A 147 5.73 -16.96 -4.40
CA LEU A 147 4.85 -18.13 -4.40
C LEU A 147 3.75 -18.02 -3.34
N ILE A 148 4.11 -17.68 -2.09
CA ILE A 148 3.14 -17.50 -0.99
C ILE A 148 2.09 -16.43 -1.37
N LEU A 149 2.52 -15.30 -1.94
CA LEU A 149 1.59 -14.24 -2.37
C LEU A 149 0.64 -14.72 -3.47
N ILE A 150 1.14 -15.43 -4.48
CA ILE A 150 0.32 -15.93 -5.59
C ILE A 150 -0.69 -16.98 -5.11
N LEU A 151 -0.25 -17.94 -4.29
CA LEU A 151 -1.13 -18.96 -3.71
C LEU A 151 -2.19 -18.30 -2.81
N SER A 152 -1.81 -17.33 -2.00
CA SER A 152 -2.75 -16.59 -1.15
C SER A 152 -3.83 -15.90 -1.97
N MET A 153 -3.46 -15.20 -3.05
CA MET A 153 -4.42 -14.57 -3.95
C MET A 153 -5.37 -15.60 -4.58
N TYR A 154 -4.84 -16.72 -5.06
CA TYR A 154 -5.66 -17.78 -5.66
C TYR A 154 -6.66 -18.39 -4.68
N TYR A 155 -6.21 -18.74 -3.48
CA TYR A 155 -7.06 -19.41 -2.49
C TYR A 155 -8.08 -18.49 -1.83
N MET A 156 -7.74 -17.20 -1.62
CA MET A 156 -8.75 -16.20 -1.26
C MET A 156 -9.86 -16.13 -2.33
N GLY A 157 -9.47 -16.14 -3.61
CA GLY A 157 -10.42 -16.16 -4.71
C GLY A 157 -11.25 -17.45 -4.81
N LYS A 158 -10.72 -18.59 -4.37
CA LYS A 158 -11.46 -19.86 -4.24
C LYS A 158 -12.35 -19.94 -3.01
N ASN A 159 -12.16 -19.05 -2.04
CA ASN A 159 -12.77 -19.14 -0.70
C ASN A 159 -12.45 -20.48 -0.01
N GLU A 160 -11.23 -20.97 -0.19
CA GLU A 160 -10.74 -22.21 0.42
C GLU A 160 -10.36 -21.95 1.88
N LYS A 161 -10.90 -22.74 2.81
CA LYS A 161 -10.79 -22.51 4.27
C LYS A 161 -9.99 -23.58 5.02
N SER A 162 -9.25 -24.43 4.31
CA SER A 162 -8.42 -25.46 4.92
C SER A 162 -7.32 -24.86 5.82
N LEU A 163 -7.00 -25.57 6.91
CA LEU A 163 -6.05 -25.11 7.93
C LEU A 163 -4.67 -24.74 7.36
N ASP A 164 -4.19 -25.49 6.37
CA ASP A 164 -2.89 -25.22 5.75
C ASP A 164 -2.91 -23.94 4.92
N ILE A 165 -4.02 -23.64 4.24
CA ILE A 165 -4.21 -22.37 3.55
C ILE A 165 -4.28 -21.23 4.55
N MET A 166 -4.99 -21.40 5.68
CA MET A 166 -5.04 -20.38 6.72
C MET A 166 -3.65 -20.03 7.27
N LYS A 167 -2.75 -21.01 7.41
CA LYS A 167 -1.34 -20.74 7.77
C LYS A 167 -0.64 -19.88 6.72
N ILE A 168 -0.82 -20.19 5.43
CA ILE A 168 -0.23 -19.40 4.31
C ILE A 168 -0.78 -17.97 4.33
N LEU A 169 -2.10 -17.78 4.47
CA LEU A 169 -2.72 -16.45 4.51
C LEU A 169 -2.20 -15.64 5.70
N LYS A 170 -2.07 -16.26 6.88
CA LYS A 170 -1.51 -15.60 8.08
C LYS A 170 -0.08 -15.13 7.84
N ILE A 171 0.78 -15.98 7.28
CA ILE A 171 2.15 -15.58 6.91
C ILE A 171 2.11 -14.32 6.04
N CYS A 172 1.24 -14.29 5.03
CA CYS A 172 1.09 -13.14 4.16
C CYS A 172 0.62 -11.86 4.87
N VAL A 173 -0.29 -11.95 5.84
CA VAL A 173 -0.79 -10.77 6.57
C VAL A 173 0.32 -10.05 7.34
N TYR A 174 1.22 -10.80 7.97
CA TYR A 174 2.32 -10.24 8.76
C TYR A 174 3.47 -9.70 7.90
N LEU A 175 3.50 -9.99 6.60
CA LEU A 175 4.55 -9.47 5.71
C LEU A 175 4.53 -7.94 5.66
N ASP A 176 5.72 -7.37 5.77
CA ASP A 176 5.96 -5.96 5.54
C ASP A 176 5.66 -5.57 4.09
N SER A 177 5.03 -4.41 3.89
CA SER A 177 4.83 -3.80 2.56
C SER A 177 3.89 -4.53 1.59
N VAL A 178 3.11 -5.50 2.05
CA VAL A 178 1.92 -5.97 1.31
C VAL A 178 1.00 -4.79 1.06
N ASP A 179 0.49 -4.70 -0.18
CA ASP A 179 -0.52 -3.74 -0.60
C ASP A 179 -1.72 -3.72 0.36
N ASP A 180 -2.19 -2.53 0.71
CA ASP A 180 -3.21 -2.33 1.74
C ASP A 180 -4.53 -3.03 1.36
N ASN A 181 -4.90 -3.03 0.07
CA ASN A 181 -6.14 -3.70 -0.38
C ASN A 181 -6.02 -5.22 -0.31
N MET A 182 -4.86 -5.78 -0.70
CA MET A 182 -4.60 -7.21 -0.54
C MET A 182 -4.55 -7.61 0.94
N ARG A 183 -3.89 -6.82 1.79
CA ARG A 183 -3.83 -7.04 3.24
C ARG A 183 -5.22 -7.04 3.86
N TRP A 184 -6.09 -6.13 3.46
CA TRP A 184 -7.48 -6.10 3.92
C TRP A 184 -8.28 -7.32 3.46
N ALA A 185 -8.09 -7.75 2.22
CA ALA A 185 -8.74 -8.97 1.73
C ALA A 185 -8.31 -10.22 2.51
N LEU A 186 -7.03 -10.33 2.84
CA LEU A 186 -6.51 -11.42 3.67
C LEU A 186 -7.15 -11.42 5.07
N LEU A 187 -7.24 -10.25 5.70
CA LEU A 187 -7.88 -10.10 7.01
C LEU A 187 -9.35 -10.51 6.99
N LYS A 188 -10.09 -10.14 5.94
CA LYS A 188 -11.49 -10.56 5.77
C LYS A 188 -11.61 -12.08 5.61
N ALA A 189 -10.78 -12.69 4.75
CA ALA A 189 -10.78 -14.14 4.55
C ALA A 189 -10.47 -14.91 5.86
N ILE A 190 -9.60 -14.36 6.70
CA ILE A 190 -9.27 -14.95 8.02
C ILE A 190 -10.39 -14.72 9.04
N ALA A 191 -11.01 -13.55 9.05
CA ALA A 191 -12.16 -13.25 9.91
C ALA A 191 -13.36 -14.15 9.61
N ASP A 192 -13.60 -14.49 8.34
CA ASP A 192 -14.64 -15.43 7.90
C ASP A 192 -14.43 -16.88 8.40
N CYS A 193 -13.26 -17.15 8.98
CA CYS A 193 -12.92 -18.42 9.64
C CYS A 193 -12.97 -18.33 11.17
N GLY A 194 -13.37 -17.18 11.73
CA GLY A 194 -13.53 -16.95 13.17
C GLY A 194 -12.35 -16.24 13.85
N GLU A 195 -11.26 -15.98 13.14
CA GLU A 195 -10.07 -15.34 13.70
C GLU A 195 -10.05 -13.83 13.46
N LYS A 196 -10.11 -13.03 14.53
CA LYS A 196 -10.21 -11.57 14.46
C LYS A 196 -8.86 -10.86 14.40
N LEU A 197 -8.00 -11.24 13.45
CA LEU A 197 -6.67 -10.62 13.28
C LEU A 197 -6.72 -9.13 12.90
N TYR A 198 -7.87 -8.63 12.45
CA TYR A 198 -8.06 -7.19 12.19
C TYR A 198 -8.04 -6.35 13.49
N LEU A 199 -8.02 -6.95 14.68
CA LEU A 199 -7.83 -6.22 15.94
C LEU A 199 -6.35 -6.08 16.34
N ASP A 200 -5.45 -6.77 15.64
CA ASP A 200 -4.02 -6.72 15.93
C ASP A 200 -3.42 -5.36 15.53
N LEU A 201 -2.85 -4.67 16.52
CA LEU A 201 -2.25 -3.35 16.36
C LEU A 201 -0.96 -3.39 15.54
N ASP A 202 -0.17 -4.47 15.61
CA ASP A 202 1.02 -4.61 14.76
C ASP A 202 0.60 -4.66 13.29
N ILE A 203 -0.41 -5.48 12.96
CA ILE A 203 -0.94 -5.57 11.59
C ILE A 203 -1.51 -4.21 11.15
N ALA A 204 -2.32 -3.58 11.99
CA ALA A 204 -2.94 -2.29 11.70
C ALA A 204 -1.89 -1.18 11.45
N SER A 205 -0.77 -1.20 12.17
CA SER A 205 0.32 -0.22 12.00
C SER A 205 1.04 -0.32 10.63
N LYS A 206 0.93 -1.46 9.94
CA LYS A 206 1.59 -1.68 8.63
C LYS A 206 0.84 -1.05 7.45
N PHE A 207 -0.42 -0.61 7.64
CA PHE A 207 -1.20 0.05 6.60
C PHE A 207 -0.64 1.43 6.27
N LYS A 208 -0.67 1.80 4.98
CA LYS A 208 -0.19 3.12 4.50
C LYS A 208 -1.31 4.03 4.02
N SER A 209 -2.47 3.45 3.76
CA SER A 209 -3.69 4.08 3.27
C SER A 209 -4.90 3.28 3.75
N ILE A 210 -6.09 3.87 3.64
CA ILE A 210 -7.32 3.12 3.90
C ILE A 210 -7.60 2.21 2.71
N PRO A 211 -7.80 0.90 2.93
CA PRO A 211 -8.13 -0.02 1.85
C PRO A 211 -9.55 0.26 1.32
N GLU A 212 -9.72 0.23 0.01
CA GLU A 212 -11.01 0.38 -0.69
C GLU A 212 -11.52 -1.01 -1.19
N PRO A 213 -12.83 -1.20 -1.46
CA PRO A 213 -13.96 -0.31 -1.20
C PRO A 213 -14.73 -0.60 0.12
N ASP A 214 -14.52 -1.76 0.75
CA ASP A 214 -15.38 -2.24 1.86
C ASP A 214 -14.68 -2.24 3.24
N CYS A 215 -13.87 -1.24 3.55
CA CYS A 215 -13.28 -1.14 4.89
C CYS A 215 -14.35 -0.66 5.91
N THR A 216 -14.50 -1.40 7.01
CA THR A 216 -15.47 -1.04 8.06
C THR A 216 -14.97 0.15 8.86
N ASP A 217 -15.89 0.98 9.34
CA ASP A 217 -15.55 2.18 10.11
C ASP A 217 -14.77 1.83 11.37
N GLU A 218 -15.10 0.70 12.01
CA GLU A 218 -14.39 0.15 13.17
C GLU A 218 -12.92 -0.15 12.86
N TYR A 219 -12.64 -0.75 11.70
CA TYR A 219 -11.27 -1.08 11.34
C TYR A 219 -10.47 0.16 10.93
N VAL A 220 -11.10 1.13 10.27
CA VAL A 220 -10.50 2.46 10.05
C VAL A 220 -10.06 3.07 11.38
N LYS A 221 -10.82 2.89 12.47
CA LYS A 221 -10.37 3.37 13.79
C LYS A 221 -9.17 2.64 14.34
N THR A 222 -9.12 1.34 14.13
CA THR A 222 -7.99 0.51 14.57
C THR A 222 -6.72 0.88 13.81
N ILE A 223 -6.80 1.03 12.47
CA ILE A 223 -5.69 1.50 11.63
C ILE A 223 -5.22 2.89 12.09
N PHE A 224 -6.14 3.84 12.19
CA PHE A 224 -5.79 5.21 12.55
C PHE A 224 -5.12 5.28 13.93
N GLY A 225 -5.71 4.60 14.93
CA GLY A 225 -5.16 4.53 16.28
C GLY A 225 -3.76 3.90 16.32
N ALA A 226 -3.55 2.78 15.62
CA ALA A 226 -2.25 2.10 15.57
C ALA A 226 -1.17 2.97 14.90
N VAL A 227 -1.49 3.66 13.82
CA VAL A 227 -0.51 4.47 13.08
C VAL A 227 -0.16 5.75 13.82
N VAL A 228 -1.11 6.36 14.54
CA VAL A 228 -0.86 7.50 15.43
C VAL A 228 0.12 7.11 16.54
N LEU A 229 -0.01 5.91 17.12
CA LEU A 229 0.95 5.39 18.10
C LEU A 229 2.36 5.15 17.51
N GLY A 230 2.43 4.75 16.23
CA GLY A 230 3.68 4.45 15.52
C GLY A 230 4.53 5.68 15.10
N ARG A 231 4.09 6.91 15.40
CA ARG A 231 4.81 8.20 15.24
C ARG A 231 5.38 8.54 13.85
N ASN A 232 5.01 7.85 12.77
CA ASN A 232 5.47 8.22 11.42
C ASN A 232 4.59 9.32 10.80
N LYS A 233 5.09 10.55 10.75
CA LYS A 233 4.33 11.72 10.25
C LYS A 233 3.76 11.54 8.85
N TYR A 234 4.53 10.92 7.96
CA TYR A 234 4.11 10.72 6.57
C TYR A 234 2.95 9.73 6.45
N THR A 235 3.01 8.63 7.21
CA THR A 235 1.97 7.60 7.19
C THR A 235 0.65 8.12 7.77
N VAL A 236 0.69 8.82 8.91
CA VAL A 236 -0.52 9.41 9.53
C VAL A 236 -1.21 10.36 8.54
N LYS A 237 -0.44 11.28 7.94
CA LYS A 237 -0.97 12.24 6.96
C LYS A 237 -1.57 11.56 5.72
N ASN A 238 -0.92 10.52 5.22
CA ASN A 238 -1.45 9.77 4.09
C ASN A 238 -2.76 9.07 4.42
N ILE A 239 -2.87 8.47 5.60
CA ILE A 239 -4.10 7.83 6.05
C ILE A 239 -5.20 8.87 6.21
N TYR A 240 -4.92 10.01 6.88
CA TYR A 240 -5.88 11.12 6.99
C TYR A 240 -6.43 11.53 5.62
N ASN A 241 -5.54 11.79 4.66
CA ASN A 241 -5.92 12.16 3.29
C ASN A 241 -6.72 11.05 2.58
N SER A 242 -6.38 9.78 2.84
CA SER A 242 -7.10 8.63 2.31
C SER A 242 -8.51 8.54 2.88
N MET A 243 -8.71 8.81 4.18
CA MET A 243 -10.05 8.78 4.78
C MET A 243 -10.95 9.85 4.18
N ASN A 244 -10.44 11.08 4.07
CA ASN A 244 -11.21 12.19 3.50
C ASN A 244 -11.62 11.91 2.05
N LYS A 245 -10.74 11.32 1.24
CA LYS A 245 -11.08 10.91 -0.14
C LYS A 245 -12.15 9.82 -0.20
N SER A 246 -12.11 8.87 0.73
CA SER A 246 -13.10 7.78 0.79
C SER A 246 -14.47 8.21 1.33
N GLY A 247 -14.63 9.47 1.76
CA GLY A 247 -15.88 9.97 2.34
C GLY A 247 -16.20 9.42 3.74
N LYS A 248 -15.27 8.69 4.36
CA LYS A 248 -15.42 8.13 5.71
C LYS A 248 -15.28 9.25 6.75
N LYS A 249 -16.35 9.53 7.51
CA LYS A 249 -16.35 10.57 8.55
C LYS A 249 -15.49 10.14 9.74
N MET A 250 -14.57 11.00 10.14
CA MET A 250 -13.77 10.79 11.34
C MET A 250 -14.64 11.02 12.58
N SER A 251 -14.54 10.14 13.57
CA SER A 251 -15.23 10.36 14.85
C SER A 251 -14.52 11.44 15.65
N LEU A 252 -15.24 12.14 16.54
CA LEU A 252 -14.67 13.20 17.36
C LEU A 252 -13.44 12.74 18.18
N ASN A 253 -13.48 11.53 18.76
CA ASN A 253 -12.33 10.96 19.48
C ASN A 253 -11.08 10.80 18.59
N MET A 254 -11.26 10.45 17.31
CA MET A 254 -10.14 10.31 16.36
C MET A 254 -9.57 11.68 15.98
N MET A 255 -10.44 12.69 15.80
CA MET A 255 -10.02 14.08 15.59
C MET A 255 -9.18 14.56 16.77
N TRP A 256 -9.63 14.29 18.00
CA TRP A 256 -8.89 14.66 19.20
C TRP A 256 -7.52 13.97 19.26
N LYS A 257 -7.45 12.65 19.04
CA LYS A 257 -6.17 11.92 18.99
C LYS A 257 -5.24 12.42 17.90
N TYR A 258 -5.79 12.87 16.77
CA TYR A 258 -5.00 13.47 15.70
C TYR A 258 -4.41 14.82 16.12
N VAL A 259 -5.18 15.65 16.80
CA VAL A 259 -4.73 16.95 17.33
C VAL A 259 -3.66 16.75 18.40
N ASP A 260 -3.87 15.86 19.37
CA ASP A 260 -2.89 15.49 20.40
C ASP A 260 -1.57 14.98 19.80
N TRP A 261 -1.67 14.06 18.85
CA TRP A 261 -0.48 13.60 18.14
C TRP A 261 0.21 14.74 17.37
N SER A 262 -0.55 15.58 16.68
CA SER A 262 -0.03 16.71 15.89
C SER A 262 0.68 17.73 16.77
N TRP A 263 0.17 17.96 17.99
CA TRP A 263 0.83 18.78 19.00
C TRP A 263 2.20 18.22 19.37
N ASN A 264 2.26 16.93 19.71
CA ASN A 264 3.50 16.27 20.10
C ASN A 264 4.56 16.23 18.99
N VAL A 265 4.14 16.27 17.72
CA VAL A 265 5.05 16.27 16.57
C VAL A 265 5.24 17.65 15.94
N GLU A 266 4.68 18.71 16.51
CA GLU A 266 4.71 20.08 15.98
C GLU A 266 4.22 20.15 14.51
N LEU A 267 3.15 19.43 14.20
CA LEU A 267 2.49 19.50 12.90
C LEU A 267 1.39 20.57 12.93
N TYR A 268 1.60 21.62 12.15
CA TYR A 268 0.65 22.71 12.00
C TYR A 268 0.25 22.83 10.53
N ASP A 269 -0.91 22.27 10.16
CA ASP A 269 -1.45 22.38 8.81
C ASP A 269 -2.98 22.46 8.82
N LEU A 270 -3.57 22.65 7.63
CA LEU A 270 -5.02 22.80 7.47
C LEU A 270 -5.81 21.58 7.95
N SER A 271 -5.23 20.37 7.94
CA SER A 271 -5.91 19.18 8.43
C SER A 271 -6.11 19.21 9.95
N VAL A 272 -5.13 19.75 10.68
CA VAL A 272 -5.20 19.92 12.13
C VAL A 272 -6.22 21.01 12.47
N TYR A 273 -6.25 22.09 11.70
CA TYR A 273 -7.27 23.14 11.82
C TYR A 273 -8.69 22.59 11.62
N GLU A 274 -8.94 21.83 10.55
CA GLU A 274 -10.24 21.22 10.29
C GLU A 274 -10.73 20.38 11.49
N CYS A 275 -9.82 19.60 12.09
CA CYS A 275 -10.13 18.81 13.28
C CYS A 275 -10.44 19.69 14.50
N CYS A 276 -9.63 20.70 14.78
CA CYS A 276 -9.85 21.62 15.90
C CYS A 276 -11.20 22.34 15.77
N ARG A 277 -11.49 22.85 14.57
CA ARG A 277 -12.75 23.54 14.27
C ARG A 277 -13.95 22.62 14.51
N VAL A 278 -13.95 21.41 13.97
CA VAL A 278 -15.07 20.48 14.16
C VAL A 278 -15.24 20.09 15.63
N LEU A 279 -14.14 19.87 16.36
CA LEU A 279 -14.17 19.58 17.80
C LEU A 279 -14.80 20.74 18.58
N ILE A 280 -14.32 21.96 18.38
CA ILE A 280 -14.84 23.18 19.03
C ILE A 280 -16.32 23.39 18.71
N MET A 281 -16.70 23.32 17.44
CA MET A 281 -18.10 23.49 17.01
C MET A 281 -19.02 22.38 17.55
N SER A 282 -18.47 21.20 17.85
CA SER A 282 -19.21 20.10 18.48
C SER A 282 -19.27 20.20 20.01
N GLY A 283 -18.74 21.28 20.59
CA GLY A 283 -18.69 21.51 22.04
C GLY A 283 -17.50 20.85 22.75
N TRP A 284 -16.57 20.25 22.01
CA TRP A 284 -15.37 19.60 22.56
C TRP A 284 -14.17 20.57 22.54
N ALA A 285 -14.22 21.56 23.42
CA ALA A 285 -13.21 22.63 23.55
C ALA A 285 -12.31 22.38 24.77
N ASP A 286 -11.41 21.38 24.68
CA ASP A 286 -10.42 21.17 25.73
C ASP A 286 -9.21 22.11 25.55
N ILE A 287 -8.37 22.19 26.59
CA ILE A 287 -7.20 23.09 26.64
C ILE A 287 -6.29 22.86 25.44
N LEU A 288 -6.02 21.60 25.11
CA LEU A 288 -5.13 21.21 24.02
C LEU A 288 -5.65 21.69 22.65
N VAL A 289 -6.94 21.47 22.36
CA VAL A 289 -7.55 21.88 21.09
C VAL A 289 -7.53 23.40 20.95
N LEU A 290 -7.83 24.13 22.02
CA LEU A 290 -7.81 25.60 22.02
C LEU A 290 -6.39 26.14 21.86
N GLU A 291 -5.40 25.57 22.55
CA GLU A 291 -3.98 25.92 22.39
C GLU A 291 -3.46 25.64 20.98
N MET A 292 -3.86 24.51 20.38
CA MET A 292 -3.51 24.19 19.01
C MET A 292 -4.10 25.22 18.04
N MET A 293 -5.38 25.58 18.22
CA MET A 293 -6.06 26.58 17.42
C MET A 293 -5.36 27.96 17.51
N ASP A 294 -4.97 28.39 18.72
CA ASP A 294 -4.21 29.63 18.94
C ASP A 294 -2.83 29.59 18.27
N LYS A 295 -2.10 28.47 18.36
CA LYS A 295 -0.82 28.30 17.66
C LYS A 295 -0.97 28.37 16.14
N LEU A 296 -1.99 27.73 15.57
CA LEU A 296 -2.25 27.75 14.12
C LEU A 296 -2.47 29.18 13.59
N ILE A 297 -3.17 30.01 14.37
CA ILE A 297 -3.38 31.43 14.08
C ILE A 297 -2.06 32.21 14.19
N LYS A 298 -1.32 32.04 15.29
CA LYS A 298 -0.03 32.73 15.53
C LYS A 298 1.03 32.39 14.48
N HIS A 299 1.04 31.17 13.97
CA HIS A 299 1.93 30.75 12.88
C HIS A 299 1.47 31.24 11.50
N GLY A 300 0.34 31.95 11.40
CA GLY A 300 -0.17 32.53 10.15
C GLY A 300 -0.69 31.49 9.16
N ILE A 301 -1.03 30.28 9.63
CA ILE A 301 -1.49 29.18 8.77
C ILE A 301 -2.94 29.42 8.35
N ILE A 302 -3.73 30.08 9.21
CA ILE A 302 -5.13 30.41 8.99
C ILE A 302 -5.48 31.80 9.53
N THR A 303 -6.55 32.37 8.98
CA THR A 303 -7.27 33.50 9.56
C THR A 303 -8.55 32.96 10.20
N ALA A 304 -8.63 33.01 11.53
CA ALA A 304 -9.80 32.55 12.26
C ALA A 304 -11.03 33.42 11.96
N THR A 305 -12.20 32.78 11.95
CA THR A 305 -13.49 33.46 11.79
C THR A 305 -13.89 34.18 13.08
N ASP A 306 -14.82 35.14 12.97
CA ASP A 306 -15.32 35.90 14.14
C ASP A 306 -15.95 35.00 15.21
N GLU A 307 -16.58 33.89 14.82
CA GLU A 307 -17.15 32.91 15.75
C GLU A 307 -16.05 32.15 16.51
N GLU A 308 -15.00 31.73 15.82
CA GLU A 308 -13.86 31.02 16.43
C GLU A 308 -13.09 31.93 17.39
N LEU A 309 -12.90 33.20 17.03
CA LEU A 309 -12.27 34.20 17.90
C LEU A 309 -13.10 34.47 19.15
N LYS A 310 -14.43 34.53 19.03
CA LYS A 310 -15.32 34.66 20.20
C LYS A 310 -15.16 33.48 21.15
N ILE A 311 -15.11 32.26 20.61
CA ILE A 311 -14.93 31.05 21.42
C ILE A 311 -13.56 31.05 22.09
N LEU A 312 -12.48 31.32 21.36
CA LEU A 312 -11.13 31.37 21.94
C LEU A 312 -11.04 32.40 23.08
N LYS A 313 -11.63 33.58 22.90
CA LYS A 313 -11.69 34.63 23.93
C LYS A 313 -12.45 34.19 25.18
N LEU A 314 -13.54 33.43 25.05
CA LEU A 314 -14.29 32.91 26.20
C LEU A 314 -13.42 32.02 27.10
N TYR A 315 -12.43 31.34 26.52
CA TYR A 315 -11.50 30.46 27.25
C TYR A 315 -10.14 31.12 27.54
N GLY A 316 -9.97 32.42 27.29
CA GLY A 316 -8.76 33.16 27.62
C GLY A 316 -7.61 33.08 26.58
N TYR A 317 -7.91 32.68 25.35
CA TYR A 317 -6.94 32.61 24.24
C TYR A 317 -7.15 33.75 23.22
N CYS A 318 -6.12 34.05 22.42
CA CYS A 318 -6.04 35.18 21.47
C CYS A 318 -6.23 36.59 22.10
N THR A 319 -5.13 37.17 22.61
CA THR A 319 -5.00 38.61 22.94
C THR A 319 -4.26 39.37 21.86
#